data_AF-V5GWQ2-F1
#
_entry.id   AF-V5GWQ2-F1
#
_cell.length_a   1.000
_cell.length_b   1.000
_cell.length_c   1.000
_cell.angle_alpha   90.00
_cell.angle_beta   90.00
_cell.angle_gamma   90.00
#
_symmetry.space_group_name_H-M   'P 1'
#
loop_
_entity.id
_entity.type
_entity.pdbx_description
1 polymer ?
#
loop_
_entity_poly.entity_id
_entity_poly.type
_entity_poly.pdbx_seq_one_letter_code
_entity_poly.pdbx_strand_id
1 'polypeptide(L)'
;MSLHFFLWAVSFLLLASTDLYPFQIVSSIIAGWSNGTTSTLVPVFVMELVDAQEFSFCFGLVTLTVVIPLCTRPVIIGVFRDTLGDYQGMLFFLSACLALSALLWMWVFVKERWREHNLH
;
A
#
# COMPACT_ATOMS: atom_id res chain seq x y z
N MET A 1 10.22 -1.48 -0.07
CA MET A 1 8.82 -1.19 -0.46
C MET A 1 8.05 -2.42 -0.93
N SER A 2 8.49 -3.16 -1.96
CA SER A 2 7.74 -4.30 -2.53
C SER A 2 7.29 -5.35 -1.49
N LEU A 3 8.18 -5.78 -0.59
CA LEU A 3 7.85 -6.78 0.45
C LEU A 3 6.69 -6.34 1.37
N HIS A 4 6.68 -5.07 1.80
CA HIS A 4 5.63 -4.55 2.66
C HIS A 4 4.28 -4.52 1.95
N PHE A 5 4.24 -4.08 0.69
CA PHE A 5 3.00 -4.12 -0.10
C PHE A 5 2.51 -5.55 -0.33
N PHE A 6 3.41 -6.50 -0.55
CA PHE A 6 3.06 -7.91 -0.69
C PHE A 6 2.47 -8.49 0.59
N LEU A 7 3.15 -8.30 1.73
CA LEU A 7 2.64 -8.75 3.04
C LEU A 7 1.29 -8.12 3.38
N TRP A 8 1.11 -6.85 3.03
CA TRP A 8 -0.16 -6.15 3.22
C TRP A 8 -1.27 -6.72 2.33
N ALA A 9 -0.97 -7.03 1.06
CA ALA A 9 -1.91 -7.67 0.14
C ALA A 9 -2.36 -9.04 0.65
N VAL A 10 -1.42 -9.86 1.11
CA VAL A 10 -1.68 -11.19 1.69
C VAL A 10 -2.55 -11.08 2.95
N SER A 11 -2.30 -10.07 3.78
CA SER A 11 -3.10 -9.83 5.00
C SER A 11 -4.56 -9.52 4.67
N PHE A 12 -4.81 -8.66 3.67
CA PHE A 12 -6.17 -8.38 3.25
C PHE A 12 -6.84 -9.56 2.55
N LEU A 13 -6.08 -10.37 1.81
CA LEU A 13 -6.59 -11.59 1.20
C LEU A 13 -7.05 -12.60 2.27
N LEU A 14 -6.23 -12.81 3.30
CA LEU A 14 -6.55 -13.68 4.44
C LEU A 14 -7.77 -13.16 5.21
N LEU A 15 -7.86 -11.84 5.41
CA LEU A 15 -9.01 -11.21 6.06
C LEU A 15 -10.30 -11.36 5.25
N ALA A 16 -10.20 -11.37 3.91
CA ALA A 16 -11.34 -11.59 3.02
C ALA A 16 -11.76 -13.06 2.92
N SER A 17 -10.83 -14.00 3.14
CA SER A 17 -11.04 -15.43 2.86
C SER A 17 -11.34 -16.28 4.08
N THR A 18 -11.16 -15.74 5.30
CA THR A 18 -11.28 -16.52 6.54
C THR A 18 -12.08 -15.80 7.62
N ASP A 19 -13.03 -16.51 8.22
CA ASP A 19 -13.83 -16.03 9.37
C ASP A 19 -13.22 -16.44 10.72
N LEU A 20 -12.08 -17.14 10.68
CA LEU A 20 -11.38 -17.61 11.86
C LEU A 20 -10.69 -16.45 12.57
N TYR A 21 -11.20 -16.11 13.76
CA TYR A 21 -10.68 -15.05 14.62
C TYR A 21 -9.14 -14.98 14.77
N PRO A 22 -8.40 -16.08 15.02
CA PRO A 22 -6.94 -15.99 15.13
C PRO A 22 -6.27 -15.51 13.83
N PHE A 23 -6.77 -15.90 12.66
CA PHE A 23 -6.25 -15.44 11.37
C PHE A 23 -6.56 -13.96 11.13
N GLN A 24 -7.71 -13.48 11.60
CA GLN A 24 -8.07 -12.06 11.52
C GLN A 24 -7.16 -11.18 12.40
N ILE A 25 -6.80 -11.65 13.61
CA ILE A 25 -5.84 -10.96 14.48
C ILE A 25 -4.49 -10.86 13.80
N VAL A 26 -3.95 -12.00 13.34
CA VAL A 26 -2.63 -12.04 12.69
C VAL A 26 -2.61 -11.13 11.46
N SER A 27 -3.66 -11.18 10.63
CA SER A 27 -3.79 -10.33 9.45
C SER A 27 -3.85 -8.85 9.81
N SER A 28 -4.54 -8.48 10.88
CA SER A 28 -4.63 -7.09 11.35
C SER A 28 -3.28 -6.56 11.84
N ILE A 29 -2.50 -7.40 12.54
CA ILE A 29 -1.14 -7.06 12.99
C ILE A 29 -0.23 -6.82 11.78
N ILE A 30 -0.23 -7.73 10.80
CA ILE A 30 0.63 -7.61 9.61
C ILE A 30 0.22 -6.41 8.76
N ALA A 31 -1.09 -6.17 8.60
CA ALA A 31 -1.60 -5.00 7.88
C ALA A 31 -1.20 -3.69 8.58
N GLY A 32 -1.35 -3.62 9.91
CA GLY A 32 -0.95 -2.46 10.72
C GLY A 32 0.55 -2.20 10.63
N TRP A 33 1.38 -3.25 10.78
CA TRP A 33 2.83 -3.16 10.62
C TRP A 33 3.21 -2.61 9.24
N SER A 34 2.64 -3.19 8.19
CA SER A 34 2.96 -2.83 6.80
C SER A 34 2.57 -1.38 6.50
N ASN A 35 1.39 -0.95 6.97
CA ASN A 35 0.93 0.42 6.83
C ASN A 35 1.82 1.42 7.59
N GLY A 36 2.15 1.12 8.86
CA GLY A 36 3.00 1.98 9.68
C GLY A 36 4.41 2.11 9.10
N THR A 37 4.99 1.00 8.65
CA THR A 37 6.32 0.99 8.03
C THR A 37 6.34 1.81 6.74
N THR A 38 5.30 1.68 5.90
CA THR A 38 5.18 2.46 4.66
C THR A 38 5.07 3.96 4.96
N SER A 39 4.24 4.34 5.94
CA SER A 39 4.03 5.74 6.31
C SER A 39 5.32 6.41 6.82
N THR A 40 6.17 5.68 7.54
CA THR A 40 7.47 6.18 8.02
C THR A 40 8.52 6.26 6.92
N LEU A 41 8.53 5.33 5.97
CA LEU A 41 9.55 5.28 4.93
C LEU A 41 9.28 6.22 3.75
N VAL A 42 8.03 6.63 3.49
CA VAL A 42 7.70 7.56 2.40
C VAL A 42 8.42 8.91 2.54
N PRO A 43 8.41 9.59 3.71
CA PRO A 43 9.19 10.82 3.91
C PRO A 43 10.70 10.61 3.69
N VAL A 44 11.25 9.49 4.19
CA VAL A 44 12.67 9.15 4.01
C VAL A 44 13.01 9.03 2.53
N PHE A 45 12.17 8.32 1.77
CA PHE A 45 12.34 8.16 0.33
C PHE A 45 12.27 9.49 -0.42
N VAL A 46 11.34 10.38 -0.06
CA VAL A 46 11.24 11.72 -0.68
C VAL A 46 12.47 12.57 -0.36
N MET A 47 13.03 12.44 0.84
CA MET A 47 14.24 13.15 1.26
C MET A 47 15.50 12.68 0.51
N GLU A 48 15.54 11.41 0.09
CA GLU A 48 16.63 10.89 -0.75
C GLU A 48 16.53 11.33 -2.22
N LEU A 49 15.32 11.63 -2.72
CA LEU A 49 15.09 12.02 -4.11
C LEU A 49 15.17 13.52 -4.38
N VAL A 50 14.94 14.36 -3.36
CA VAL A 50 14.75 15.80 -3.52
C VAL A 50 15.69 16.55 -2.59
N ASP A 51 16.24 17.67 -3.07
CA ASP A 51 17.02 18.58 -2.24
C ASP A 51 16.21 19.09 -1.03
N ALA A 52 16.91 19.33 0.09
CA ALA A 52 16.29 19.74 1.35
C ALA A 52 15.42 21.00 1.25
N GLN A 53 15.73 21.90 0.30
CA GLN A 53 14.99 23.14 0.09
C GLN A 53 13.61 22.92 -0.55
N GLU A 54 13.49 21.93 -1.44
CA GLU A 54 12.26 21.59 -2.16
C GLU A 54 11.46 20.46 -1.48
N PHE A 55 12.05 19.78 -0.48
CA PHE A 55 11.45 18.66 0.24
C PHE A 55 10.03 18.94 0.72
N SER A 56 9.81 20.06 1.44
CA SER A 56 8.49 20.39 1.99
C SER A 56 7.43 20.57 0.92
N PHE A 57 7.78 21.14 -0.23
CA PHE A 57 6.86 21.31 -1.35
C PHE A 57 6.53 19.97 -2.00
N CYS A 58 7.55 19.18 -2.34
CA CYS A 58 7.37 17.86 -2.95
C CYS A 58 6.62 16.89 -2.03
N PHE A 59 6.95 16.88 -0.73
CA PHE A 59 6.24 16.06 0.26
C PHE A 59 4.78 16.52 0.44
N GLY A 60 4.51 17.82 0.33
CA GLY A 60 3.15 18.37 0.25
C GLY A 60 2.37 17.82 -0.95
N LEU A 61 2.99 17.74 -2.12
CA LEU A 61 2.36 17.15 -3.30
C LEU A 61 2.10 15.65 -3.12
N VAL A 62 3.06 14.91 -2.57
CA VAL A 62 2.89 13.47 -2.27
C VAL A 62 1.73 13.25 -1.30
N THR A 63 1.64 14.04 -0.23
CA THR A 63 0.54 13.92 0.74
C THR A 63 -0.82 14.30 0.16
N LEU A 64 -0.88 15.28 -0.75
CA LEU A 64 -2.10 15.60 -1.50
C LEU A 64 -2.62 14.40 -2.32
N THR A 65 -1.73 13.57 -2.88
CA THR A 65 -2.18 12.35 -3.59
C THR A 65 -2.89 11.35 -2.67
N VAL A 66 -2.59 11.35 -1.37
CA VAL A 66 -3.24 10.48 -0.37
C VAL A 66 -4.62 10.98 0.02
N VAL A 67 -4.87 12.29 -0.05
CA VAL A 67 -6.18 12.90 0.29
C VAL A 67 -7.29 12.35 -0.60
N ILE A 68 -7.02 12.16 -1.90
CA ILE A 68 -8.01 11.66 -2.86
C ILE A 68 -8.54 10.27 -2.44
N PRO A 69 -7.69 9.23 -2.23
CA PRO A 69 -8.11 7.96 -1.65
C PRO A 69 -8.80 8.08 -0.30
N LEU A 70 -8.35 9.00 0.57
CA LEU A 70 -8.92 9.18 1.89
C LEU A 70 -10.38 9.67 1.82
N CYS A 71 -10.67 10.59 0.90
CA CYS A 71 -11.99 11.14 0.66
C CYS A 71 -12.92 10.14 -0.06
N THR A 72 -12.39 9.33 -0.98
CA THR A 72 -13.19 8.33 -1.72
C THR A 72 -13.46 7.07 -0.90
N ARG A 73 -12.60 6.73 0.07
CA ARG A 73 -12.73 5.56 0.95
C ARG A 73 -14.12 5.40 1.59
N PRO A 74 -14.71 6.40 2.29
CA PRO A 74 -16.04 6.25 2.88
C PRO A 74 -17.14 5.99 1.85
N VAL A 75 -17.04 6.58 0.65
CA VAL A 75 -18.00 6.36 -0.44
C VAL A 75 -17.90 4.92 -0.94
N ILE A 76 -16.68 4.41 -1.17
CA ILE A 76 -16.45 3.02 -1.59
C ILE A 76 -16.98 2.04 -0.52
N ILE A 77 -16.65 2.28 0.75
CA ILE A 77 -17.13 1.48 1.88
C ILE A 77 -18.67 1.47 1.90
N GLY A 78 -19.31 2.64 1.74
CA GLY A 78 -20.75 2.79 1.69
C GLY A 78 -21.37 2.00 0.54
N VAL A 79 -20.84 2.11 -0.69
CA VAL A 79 -21.33 1.35 -1.84
C VAL A 79 -21.25 -0.16 -1.56
N PHE A 80 -20.09 -0.68 -1.16
CA PHE A 80 -19.95 -2.12 -0.89
C PHE A 80 -20.90 -2.59 0.24
N ARG A 81 -21.02 -1.81 1.32
CA ARG A 81 -21.88 -2.17 2.45
C ARG A 81 -23.37 -2.08 2.10
N ASP A 82 -23.77 -1.03 1.39
CA ASP A 82 -25.18 -0.73 1.12
C ASP A 82 -25.73 -1.52 -0.06
N THR A 83 -24.90 -1.89 -1.05
CA THR A 83 -25.35 -2.66 -2.23
C THR A 83 -25.14 -4.16 -2.09
N LEU A 84 -23.99 -4.60 -1.57
CA LEU A 84 -23.63 -6.03 -1.51
C LEU A 84 -23.86 -6.61 -0.11
N GLY A 85 -24.03 -5.77 0.91
CA GLY A 85 -24.23 -6.21 2.29
C GLY A 85 -22.97 -6.76 2.95
N ASP A 86 -21.82 -6.78 2.28
CA ASP A 86 -20.59 -7.40 2.76
C ASP A 86 -19.33 -6.62 2.34
N TYR A 87 -18.28 -6.72 3.16
CA TYR A 87 -16.99 -6.08 2.97
C TYR A 87 -15.96 -6.97 2.27
N GLN A 88 -16.21 -8.28 2.11
CA GLN A 88 -15.25 -9.19 1.48
C GLN A 88 -14.81 -8.71 0.10
N GLY A 89 -15.75 -8.27 -0.74
CA GLY A 89 -15.45 -7.74 -2.08
C GLY A 89 -14.51 -6.52 -2.06
N MET A 90 -14.67 -5.63 -1.07
CA MET A 90 -13.78 -4.49 -0.88
C MET A 90 -12.38 -4.93 -0.46
N LEU A 91 -12.27 -5.92 0.43
CA LEU A 91 -10.99 -6.44 0.90
C LEU A 91 -10.23 -7.16 -0.23
N PHE A 92 -10.92 -7.92 -1.08
CA PHE A 92 -10.34 -8.51 -2.29
C PHE A 92 -9.83 -7.44 -3.26
N PHE A 93 -10.64 -6.40 -3.52
CA PHE A 93 -10.24 -5.29 -4.37
C PHE A 93 -8.99 -4.59 -3.85
N LEU A 94 -8.95 -4.29 -2.55
CA LEU A 94 -7.80 -3.64 -1.91
C LEU A 94 -6.55 -4.54 -1.92
N SER A 95 -6.72 -5.83 -1.70
CA SER A 95 -5.65 -6.83 -1.84
C SER A 95 -5.07 -6.82 -3.25
N ALA A 96 -5.91 -6.79 -4.29
CA ALA A 96 -5.47 -6.72 -5.68
C ALA A 96 -4.68 -5.44 -5.98
N CYS A 97 -5.15 -4.27 -5.52
CA CYS A 97 -4.42 -3.01 -5.68
C CYS A 97 -3.04 -3.03 -5.01
N LEU A 98 -2.94 -3.62 -3.82
CA LEU A 98 -1.67 -3.76 -3.10
C LEU A 98 -0.73 -4.77 -3.77
N ALA A 99 -1.27 -5.88 -4.29
CA ALA A 99 -0.49 -6.85 -5.04
C ALA A 99 0.09 -6.24 -6.32
N LEU A 100 -0.72 -5.46 -7.07
CA LEU A 100 -0.23 -4.71 -8.23
C LEU A 100 0.86 -3.70 -7.85
N SER A 101 0.68 -2.99 -6.73
CA SER A 101 1.69 -2.07 -6.22
C SER A 101 3.00 -2.80 -5.85
N ALA A 102 2.91 -3.98 -5.25
CA ALA A 102 4.06 -4.82 -4.94
C ALA A 102 4.82 -5.28 -6.20
N LEU A 103 4.09 -5.63 -7.26
CA LEU A 103 4.64 -5.99 -8.57
C LEU A 103 5.33 -4.81 -9.26
N LEU A 104 4.72 -3.62 -9.23
CA LEU A 104 5.32 -2.40 -9.78
C LEU A 104 6.63 -2.07 -9.06
N TRP A 105 6.67 -2.14 -7.73
CA TRP A 105 7.88 -1.91 -6.96
C TRP A 105 8.95 -2.98 -7.20
N MET A 106 8.55 -4.24 -7.37
CA MET A 106 9.48 -5.32 -7.73
C MET A 106 10.10 -5.05 -9.11
N TRP A 107 9.28 -4.61 -10.08
CA TRP A 107 9.75 -4.24 -11.40
C TRP A 107 10.78 -3.09 -11.35
N VAL A 108 10.50 -2.03 -10.58
CA VAL A 108 11.43 -0.89 -10.40
C VAL A 108 12.75 -1.39 -9.84
N PHE A 109 12.73 -2.21 -8.80
CA PHE A 109 13.94 -2.78 -8.20
C PHE A 109 14.75 -3.61 -9.20
N VAL A 110 14.09 -4.49 -9.98
CA VAL A 110 14.76 -5.28 -11.01
C VAL A 110 15.38 -4.35 -12.07
N LYS A 111 14.64 -3.35 -12.53
CA LYS A 111 15.12 -2.39 -13.54
C LYS A 111 16.36 -1.62 -13.07
N GLU A 112 16.37 -1.16 -11.82
CA GLU A 112 17.52 -0.46 -11.25
C GLU A 112 18.75 -1.36 -11.18
N ARG A 113 18.59 -2.58 -10.67
CA ARG A 113 19.68 -3.56 -10.57
C ARG A 113 20.25 -3.97 -11.93
N TRP A 114 19.39 -4.11 -12.93
CA TRP A 114 19.82 -4.35 -14.31
C TRP A 114 20.60 -3.17 -14.89
N ARG A 115 20.23 -1.93 -14.55
CA ARG A 115 20.93 -0.74 -15.02
C ARG A 115 22.33 -0.65 -14.40
N GLU A 116 22.46 -0.93 -13.12
CA GLU A 116 23.76 -0.98 -12.42
C GLU A 116 24.69 -2.02 -13.03
N HIS A 117 24.19 -3.21 -13.35
CA HIS A 117 25.00 -4.29 -13.92
C HIS A 117 25.43 -4.06 -15.38
N ASN A 118 24.76 -3.15 -16.10
CA ASN A 118 25.13 -2.77 -17.49
C ASN A 118 26.01 -1.52 -17.55
N LEU A 119 26.23 -0.83 -16.42
CA LEU A 119 27.11 0.33 -16.29
C LEU A 119 28.53 -0.06 -15.84
N HIS A 120 28.75 -1.32 -15.48
CA HIS A 120 30.04 -1.94 -15.18
C HIS A 120 30.47 -2.88 -16.29
#